data_AF-A0A964U449-F1
#
_entry.id   AF-A0A964U449-F1
#
_cell.length_a   1.000
_cell.length_b   1.000
_cell.length_c   1.000
_cell.angle_alpha   90.00
_cell.angle_beta   90.00
_cell.angle_gamma   90.00
#
_symmetry.space_group_name_H-M   'P 1'
#
loop_
_entity.id
_entity.type
_entity.pdbx_description
1 polymer ?
#
loop_
_entity_poly.entity_id
_entity_poly.type
_entity_poly.pdbx_seq_one_letter_code
_entity_poly.pdbx_strand_id
1 'polypeptide(L)'
;MFSGHGTAIAGLIGARPALVPFSAAHMDGPANGLLPLPYCGVDPTCEIVPISTNFDADPEQMILAFLYADLIEADVIVLPRGIDDPFRTEPELYAQEFHDSLLGELVAPCPIPDAQRALWAELAELIIKVSLRRPVVCAAGNANEDYGIYPANLASEDNGVISVGAVNALGWPCSYSPGSKLSIWAPSTDAERFDSAETRLDDSVPRDYDFGIPSQNHNDTFSGVSIISTDVPGAGGYSASPLDHAAPEDGMSEFGSYFCVFGGTSAACAIIAGFLALGRGLNQLPAGSDGVAAKAWLLAHAKCPHAACPSVMVPQFGTSTFRPVTG
;
A
#
# COMPACT_ATOMS: atom_id res chain seq x y z
N MET A 1 -1.69 -0.63 -17.10
CA MET A 1 -3.01 -0.61 -16.44
C MET A 1 -2.81 -0.08 -15.03
N PHE A 2 -2.68 1.25 -14.85
CA PHE A 2 -2.39 1.90 -13.55
C PHE A 2 -3.28 3.12 -13.30
N SER A 3 -4.22 3.42 -14.20
CA SER A 3 -5.04 4.64 -14.14
C SER A 3 -5.96 4.70 -12.90
N GLY A 4 -6.20 3.57 -12.23
CA GLY A 4 -6.97 3.50 -10.97
C GLY A 4 -6.13 3.35 -9.69
N HIS A 5 -4.81 3.12 -9.78
CA HIS A 5 -3.98 2.88 -8.58
C HIS A 5 -3.95 4.11 -7.66
N GLY A 6 -3.62 5.29 -8.20
CA GLY A 6 -3.62 6.54 -7.43
C GLY A 6 -5.01 6.90 -6.87
N THR A 7 -6.08 6.63 -7.61
CA THR A 7 -7.46 6.84 -7.15
C THR A 7 -7.81 5.91 -5.99
N ALA A 8 -7.49 4.62 -6.10
CA ALA A 8 -7.72 3.65 -5.03
C ALA A 8 -6.92 3.99 -3.76
N ILE A 9 -5.68 4.47 -3.90
CA ILE A 9 -4.87 4.96 -2.78
C ILE A 9 -5.55 6.17 -2.11
N ALA A 10 -5.98 7.16 -2.89
CA ALA A 10 -6.69 8.32 -2.35
C ALA A 10 -8.01 7.92 -1.66
N GLY A 11 -8.72 6.94 -2.21
CA GLY A 11 -9.94 6.39 -1.61
C GLY A 11 -9.70 5.81 -0.22
N LEU A 12 -8.65 5.00 -0.07
CA LEU A 12 -8.26 4.43 1.23
C LEU A 12 -7.80 5.48 2.24
N ILE A 13 -7.07 6.51 1.78
CA ILE A 13 -6.61 7.60 2.65
C ILE A 13 -7.80 8.39 3.19
N GLY A 14 -8.68 8.88 2.31
CA GLY A 14 -9.62 9.92 2.69
C GLY A 14 -10.88 10.04 1.85
N ALA A 15 -11.40 8.94 1.26
CA ALA A 15 -12.72 8.98 0.66
C ALA A 15 -13.77 9.51 1.64
N ARG A 16 -14.58 10.46 1.17
CA ARG A 16 -15.67 11.06 1.95
C ARG A 16 -16.93 10.23 1.80
N PRO A 17 -17.73 10.06 2.87
CA PRO A 17 -19.09 9.53 2.75
C PRO A 17 -19.87 10.33 1.70
N ALA A 18 -20.51 9.63 0.75
CA ALA A 18 -21.20 10.24 -0.37
C ALA A 18 -22.55 9.57 -0.65
N LEU A 19 -23.47 10.34 -1.24
CA LEU A 19 -24.68 9.82 -1.87
C LEU A 19 -24.41 9.62 -3.36
N VAL A 20 -24.69 8.43 -3.89
CA VAL A 20 -24.40 8.08 -5.29
C VAL A 20 -25.67 7.73 -6.09
N PRO A 21 -25.73 8.02 -7.41
CA PRO A 21 -26.90 7.72 -8.24
C PRO A 21 -27.07 6.23 -8.54
N PHE A 22 -28.18 5.62 -8.15
CA PHE A 22 -28.47 4.20 -8.42
C PHE A 22 -29.38 4.05 -9.64
N SER A 23 -29.07 3.09 -10.53
CA SER A 23 -29.86 2.90 -11.75
C SER A 23 -31.32 2.52 -11.43
N ALA A 24 -32.26 3.27 -11.99
CA ALA A 24 -33.70 3.00 -11.88
C ALA A 24 -34.13 1.70 -12.60
N ALA A 25 -33.25 1.04 -13.35
CA ALA A 25 -33.54 -0.25 -13.98
C ALA A 25 -33.45 -1.44 -13.00
N HIS A 26 -32.81 -1.27 -11.84
CA HIS A 26 -32.54 -2.34 -10.85
C HIS A 26 -33.39 -2.14 -9.58
N MET A 27 -34.63 -1.68 -9.74
CA MET A 27 -35.51 -1.19 -8.67
C MET A 27 -36.06 -2.28 -7.74
N ASP A 28 -35.38 -2.46 -6.61
CA ASP A 28 -35.97 -2.63 -5.27
C ASP A 28 -35.36 -1.59 -4.26
N GLY A 29 -34.69 -0.55 -4.78
CA GLY A 29 -33.92 0.44 -4.02
C GLY A 29 -34.69 1.71 -3.61
N PRO A 30 -34.02 2.64 -2.87
CA PRO A 30 -34.66 3.84 -2.32
C PRO A 30 -35.30 4.74 -3.39
N ALA A 31 -36.50 5.24 -3.08
CA ALA A 31 -37.42 5.92 -4.01
C ALA A 31 -36.90 7.20 -4.68
N ASN A 32 -35.73 7.71 -4.28
CA ASN A 32 -35.12 8.93 -4.81
C ASN A 32 -33.93 8.66 -5.76
N GLY A 33 -33.59 7.40 -6.04
CA GLY A 33 -32.47 7.05 -6.92
C GLY A 33 -31.09 7.41 -6.37
N LEU A 34 -30.97 7.74 -5.09
CA LEU A 34 -29.71 8.03 -4.41
C LEU A 34 -29.47 7.00 -3.30
N LEU A 35 -28.27 6.45 -3.25
CA LEU A 35 -27.86 5.49 -2.24
C LEU A 35 -26.70 6.05 -1.40
N PRO A 36 -26.76 6.02 -0.06
CA PRO A 36 -25.59 6.30 0.76
C PRO A 36 -24.55 5.20 0.56
N LEU A 37 -23.35 5.59 0.14
CA LEU A 37 -22.22 4.67 0.04
C LEU A 37 -21.63 4.47 1.45
N PRO A 38 -21.72 3.26 2.05
CA PRO A 38 -21.20 2.96 3.39
C PRO A 38 -19.68 2.75 3.33
N TYR A 39 -18.97 3.76 2.84
CA TYR A 39 -17.52 3.74 2.70
C TYR A 39 -16.95 5.11 3.11
N CYS A 40 -15.88 5.06 3.86
CA CYS A 40 -15.01 6.21 4.09
C CYS A 40 -13.56 5.74 4.14
N GLY A 41 -12.65 6.60 3.68
CA GLY A 41 -11.24 6.42 3.93
C GLY A 41 -10.92 6.54 5.42
N VAL A 42 -9.68 6.30 5.79
CA VAL A 42 -9.24 6.37 7.19
C VAL A 42 -9.41 7.77 7.77
N ASP A 43 -9.08 8.82 7.01
CA ASP A 43 -9.35 10.22 7.36
C ASP A 43 -10.18 10.91 6.27
N PRO A 44 -11.52 10.90 6.34
CA PRO A 44 -12.36 11.58 5.35
C PRO A 44 -12.26 13.12 5.41
N THR A 45 -11.59 13.67 6.42
CA THR A 45 -11.46 15.13 6.61
C THR A 45 -10.17 15.70 6.04
N CYS A 46 -9.23 14.85 5.63
CA CYS A 46 -7.97 15.30 5.07
C CYS A 46 -8.13 15.98 3.70
N GLU A 47 -7.10 16.75 3.35
CA GLU A 47 -6.85 17.23 2.00
C GLU A 47 -5.81 16.32 1.33
N ILE A 48 -6.10 15.88 0.12
CA ILE A 48 -5.20 15.03 -0.67
C ILE A 48 -4.73 15.85 -1.87
N VAL A 49 -3.40 16.05 -1.97
CA VAL A 49 -2.75 16.72 -3.11
C VAL A 49 -2.06 15.65 -3.96
N PRO A 50 -2.65 15.21 -5.09
CA PRO A 50 -2.01 14.22 -5.95
C PRO A 50 -0.85 14.87 -6.73
N ILE A 51 0.33 14.28 -6.62
CA ILE A 51 1.51 14.64 -7.42
C ILE A 51 1.74 13.54 -8.44
N SER A 52 1.31 13.77 -9.68
CA SER A 52 1.46 12.78 -10.75
C SER A 52 2.88 12.79 -11.30
N THR A 53 3.54 11.64 -11.19
CA THR A 53 4.81 11.37 -11.85
C THR A 53 4.59 10.51 -13.10
N ASN A 54 5.55 10.47 -14.02
CA ASN A 54 5.50 9.58 -15.16
C ASN A 54 5.76 8.14 -14.67
N PHE A 55 5.56 7.17 -15.56
CA PHE A 55 5.81 5.77 -15.21
C PHE A 55 7.31 5.50 -15.03
N ASP A 56 8.13 6.10 -15.89
CA ASP A 56 9.57 5.93 -15.92
C ASP A 56 10.22 6.41 -14.62
N ALA A 57 11.16 5.64 -14.09
CA ALA A 57 11.87 6.02 -12.88
C ALA A 57 12.92 7.10 -13.21
N ASP A 58 12.47 8.35 -13.36
CA ASP A 58 13.33 9.52 -13.52
C ASP A 58 13.62 10.16 -12.14
N PRO A 59 14.87 10.12 -11.64
CA PRO A 59 15.20 10.69 -10.34
C PRO A 59 14.95 12.20 -10.29
N GLU A 60 15.07 12.94 -11.40
CA GLU A 60 14.81 14.38 -11.45
C GLU A 60 13.33 14.67 -11.15
N GLN A 61 12.42 13.91 -11.76
CA GLN A 61 10.99 14.09 -11.51
C GLN A 61 10.61 13.77 -10.05
N MET A 62 11.23 12.74 -9.46
CA MET A 62 11.01 12.40 -8.05
C MET A 62 11.56 13.49 -7.13
N ILE A 63 12.74 14.05 -7.44
CA ILE A 63 13.30 15.17 -6.70
C ILE A 63 12.32 16.35 -6.72
N LEU A 64 11.82 16.74 -7.88
CA LEU A 64 10.87 17.84 -8.02
C LEU A 64 9.55 17.57 -7.28
N ALA A 65 9.06 16.33 -7.30
CA ALA A 65 7.87 15.94 -6.55
C ALA A 65 8.07 16.09 -5.03
N PHE A 66 9.22 15.65 -4.50
CA PHE A 66 9.56 15.82 -3.08
C PHE A 66 9.74 17.28 -2.69
N LEU A 67 10.39 18.08 -3.52
CA LEU A 67 10.55 19.52 -3.30
C LEU A 67 9.20 20.24 -3.33
N TYR A 68 8.30 19.85 -4.23
CA TYR A 68 6.95 20.40 -4.27
C TYR A 68 6.13 20.03 -3.03
N ALA A 69 6.17 18.75 -2.61
CA ALA A 69 5.53 18.31 -1.37
C ALA A 69 6.07 19.07 -0.15
N ASP A 70 7.38 19.30 -0.11
CA ASP A 70 8.01 20.10 0.94
C ASP A 70 7.51 21.55 0.92
N LEU A 71 7.46 22.17 -0.27
CA LEU A 71 7.03 23.55 -0.50
C LEU A 71 5.57 23.81 -0.09
N ILE A 72 4.67 22.86 -0.31
CA ILE A 72 3.26 22.98 0.10
C ILE A 72 3.03 22.60 1.56
N GLU A 73 4.09 22.31 2.31
CA GLU A 73 4.02 21.95 3.74
C GLU A 73 3.11 20.74 4.03
N ALA A 74 3.01 19.79 3.08
CA ALA A 74 2.30 18.53 3.27
C ALA A 74 2.67 17.84 4.60
N ASP A 75 1.66 17.51 5.41
CA ASP A 75 1.81 16.86 6.72
C ASP A 75 2.33 15.42 6.63
N VAL A 76 2.00 14.72 5.56
CA VAL A 76 2.37 13.32 5.29
C VAL A 76 2.65 13.18 3.81
N ILE A 77 3.77 12.55 3.45
CA ILE A 77 4.09 12.19 2.07
C ILE A 77 3.86 10.70 1.90
N VAL A 78 3.17 10.31 0.83
CA VAL A 78 2.82 8.90 0.55
C VAL A 78 3.48 8.47 -0.76
N LEU A 79 4.27 7.41 -0.69
CA LEU A 79 4.83 6.70 -1.84
C LEU A 79 4.25 5.28 -1.86
N PRO A 80 3.12 5.08 -2.56
CA PRO A 80 2.44 3.79 -2.59
C PRO A 80 3.05 2.82 -3.63
N ARG A 81 4.26 3.11 -4.12
CA ARG A 81 5.00 2.27 -5.07
C ARG A 81 6.50 2.31 -4.76
N GLY A 82 7.21 1.30 -5.24
CA GLY A 82 8.66 1.38 -5.35
C GLY A 82 9.09 2.38 -6.41
N ILE A 83 10.32 2.85 -6.26
CA ILE A 83 11.04 3.61 -7.29
C ILE A 83 12.15 2.68 -7.79
N ASP A 84 12.25 2.51 -9.11
CA ASP A 84 13.21 1.58 -9.72
C ASP A 84 14.61 2.21 -9.75
N ASP A 85 15.21 2.40 -8.58
CA ASP A 85 16.60 2.83 -8.44
C ASP A 85 17.53 1.67 -8.81
N PRO A 86 18.27 1.76 -9.94
CA PRO A 86 19.09 0.66 -10.44
C PRO A 86 20.23 0.26 -9.49
N PHE A 87 20.52 1.07 -8.48
CA PHE A 87 21.57 0.82 -7.48
C PHE A 87 21.03 0.30 -6.14
N ARG A 88 19.72 0.44 -5.88
CA ARG A 88 19.11 0.20 -4.55
C ARG A 88 17.94 -0.77 -4.54
N THR A 89 17.47 -1.25 -5.69
CA THR A 89 16.44 -2.29 -5.76
C THR A 89 17.01 -3.66 -5.35
N GLU A 90 18.29 -3.94 -5.61
CA GLU A 90 18.96 -5.20 -5.28
C GLU A 90 20.40 -4.93 -4.78
N PRO A 91 20.57 -4.21 -3.66
CA PRO A 91 21.88 -3.71 -3.24
C PRO A 91 22.88 -4.84 -2.95
N GLU A 92 22.38 -6.00 -2.50
CA GLU A 92 23.21 -7.18 -2.20
C GLU A 92 23.82 -7.82 -3.45
N LEU A 93 23.13 -7.75 -4.61
CA LEU A 93 23.64 -8.23 -5.88
C LEU A 93 24.49 -7.15 -6.56
N TYR A 94 24.07 -5.89 -6.49
CA TYR A 94 24.78 -4.80 -7.14
C TYR A 94 26.19 -4.62 -6.57
N ALA A 95 26.34 -4.69 -5.24
CA ALA A 95 27.60 -4.47 -4.54
C ALA A 95 28.56 -5.67 -4.53
N GLN A 96 28.17 -6.83 -5.08
CA GLN A 96 29.05 -8.00 -5.13
C GLN A 96 30.15 -7.82 -6.18
N GLU A 97 31.40 -8.00 -5.78
CA GLU A 97 32.54 -8.01 -6.70
C GLU A 97 32.62 -9.34 -7.46
N PHE A 98 32.74 -9.27 -8.77
CA PHE A 98 32.99 -10.40 -9.67
C PHE A 98 34.09 -10.01 -10.66
N HIS A 99 35.26 -10.63 -10.55
CA HIS A 99 36.44 -10.34 -11.39
C HIS A 99 36.77 -8.83 -11.50
N ASP A 100 36.99 -8.17 -10.35
CA ASP A 100 37.36 -6.75 -10.25
C ASP A 100 36.30 -5.76 -10.79
N SER A 101 35.07 -6.22 -11.03
CA SER A 101 33.93 -5.39 -11.42
C SER A 101 32.76 -5.65 -10.47
N LEU A 102 31.92 -4.64 -10.25
CA LEU A 102 30.66 -4.85 -9.53
C LEU A 102 29.69 -5.64 -10.41
N LEU A 103 29.12 -6.71 -9.88
CA LEU A 103 28.16 -7.57 -10.59
C LEU A 103 27.01 -6.74 -11.17
N GLY A 104 26.54 -5.75 -10.41
CA GLY A 104 25.52 -4.79 -10.86
C GLY A 104 25.89 -4.05 -12.16
N GLU A 105 27.17 -3.68 -12.33
CA GLU A 105 27.64 -3.00 -13.53
C GLU A 105 27.75 -3.95 -14.73
N LEU A 106 28.05 -5.23 -14.47
CA LEU A 106 28.14 -6.26 -15.50
C LEU A 106 26.76 -6.70 -16.03
N VAL A 107 25.74 -6.69 -15.18
CA VAL A 107 24.37 -7.12 -15.53
C VAL A 107 23.45 -5.96 -15.93
N ALA A 108 23.89 -4.72 -15.77
CA ALA A 108 23.12 -3.55 -16.19
C ALA A 108 22.82 -3.63 -17.70
N PRO A 109 21.55 -3.53 -18.13
CA PRO A 109 21.18 -3.64 -19.54
C PRO A 109 21.78 -2.51 -20.39
N CYS A 110 22.08 -1.37 -19.78
CA CYS A 110 22.81 -0.26 -20.38
C CYS A 110 23.72 0.44 -19.34
N PRO A 111 24.84 1.04 -19.77
CA PRO A 111 25.65 1.89 -18.90
C PRO A 111 24.84 3.09 -18.40
N ILE A 112 24.86 3.33 -17.09
CA ILE A 112 24.19 4.47 -16.47
C ILE A 112 25.20 5.62 -16.34
N PRO A 113 24.95 6.80 -16.94
CA PRO A 113 25.87 7.93 -16.84
C PRO A 113 26.10 8.40 -15.39
N ASP A 114 27.30 8.87 -15.07
CA ASP A 114 27.65 9.37 -13.73
C ASP A 114 26.71 10.48 -13.25
N ALA A 115 26.25 11.35 -14.16
CA ALA A 115 25.28 12.38 -13.84
C ALA A 115 23.94 11.80 -13.35
N GLN A 116 23.47 10.71 -13.96
CA GLN A 116 22.25 10.03 -13.54
C GLN A 116 22.47 9.30 -12.21
N ARG A 117 23.65 8.70 -12.00
CA ARG A 117 24.03 8.12 -10.71
C ARG A 117 24.02 9.15 -9.58
N ALA A 118 24.53 10.36 -9.85
CA ALA A 118 24.50 11.46 -8.89
C ALA A 118 23.07 11.87 -8.52
N LEU A 119 22.16 11.97 -9.50
CA LEU A 119 20.74 12.27 -9.24
C LEU A 119 20.06 11.22 -8.37
N TRP A 120 20.34 9.93 -8.57
CA TRP A 120 19.83 8.86 -7.71
C TRP A 120 20.33 8.99 -6.26
N ALA A 121 21.60 9.34 -6.08
CA ALA A 121 22.16 9.59 -4.75
C ALA A 121 21.52 10.83 -4.09
N GLU A 122 21.34 11.91 -4.85
CA GLU A 122 20.67 13.13 -4.39
C GLU A 122 19.22 12.86 -3.98
N LEU A 123 18.47 12.07 -4.76
CA LEU A 123 17.11 11.67 -4.41
C LEU A 123 17.08 10.90 -3.09
N ALA A 124 17.96 9.92 -2.90
CA ALA A 124 18.01 9.15 -1.66
C ALA A 124 18.31 10.04 -0.43
N GLU A 125 19.25 10.98 -0.55
CA GLU A 125 19.52 11.97 0.51
C GLU A 125 18.33 12.90 0.75
N LEU A 126 17.67 13.35 -0.32
CA LEU A 126 16.52 14.24 -0.24
C LEU A 126 15.37 13.58 0.50
N ILE A 127 15.04 12.32 0.18
CA ILE A 127 13.99 11.55 0.87
C ILE A 127 14.27 11.52 2.37
N ILE A 128 15.50 11.20 2.78
CA ILE A 128 15.88 11.18 4.21
C ILE A 128 15.72 12.58 4.82
N LYS A 129 16.25 13.63 4.18
CA LYS A 129 16.20 15.02 4.70
C LYS A 129 14.76 15.55 4.81
N VAL A 130 13.89 15.22 3.86
CA VAL A 130 12.45 15.54 3.94
C VAL A 130 11.81 14.72 5.06
N SER A 131 12.15 13.44 5.17
CA SER A 131 11.60 12.54 6.19
C SER A 131 11.89 13.01 7.62
N LEU A 132 12.99 13.73 7.85
CA LEU A 132 13.29 14.29 9.16
C LEU A 132 12.31 15.39 9.57
N ARG A 133 11.66 16.06 8.62
CA ARG A 133 10.71 17.16 8.89
C ARG A 133 9.26 16.71 8.87
N ARG A 134 8.94 15.68 8.08
CA ARG A 134 7.58 15.15 7.89
C ARG A 134 7.66 13.66 7.55
N PRO A 135 6.71 12.83 8.01
CA PRO A 135 6.75 11.40 7.72
C PRO A 135 6.62 11.12 6.22
N VAL A 136 7.44 10.20 5.73
CA VAL A 136 7.38 9.66 4.35
C VAL A 136 6.97 8.19 4.46
N VAL A 137 5.74 7.88 4.06
CA VAL A 137 5.16 6.53 4.14
C VAL A 137 5.38 5.81 2.83
N CYS A 138 6.06 4.66 2.88
CA CYS A 138 6.47 3.89 1.71
C CYS A 138 5.88 2.49 1.74
N ALA A 139 5.34 2.03 0.61
CA ALA A 139 4.99 0.62 0.42
C ALA A 139 6.26 -0.23 0.42
N ALA A 140 6.27 -1.33 1.18
CA ALA A 140 7.46 -2.18 1.30
C ALA A 140 7.74 -3.05 0.06
N GLY A 141 6.81 -3.18 -0.89
CA GLY A 141 6.96 -4.05 -2.06
C GLY A 141 6.12 -5.32 -1.97
N ASN A 142 6.02 -6.06 -3.08
CA ASN A 142 5.13 -7.22 -3.21
C ASN A 142 5.85 -8.47 -3.76
N ALA A 143 7.17 -8.54 -3.62
CA ALA A 143 7.99 -9.63 -4.13
C ALA A 143 8.42 -10.63 -3.05
N ASN A 144 7.94 -10.48 -1.80
CA ASN A 144 8.37 -11.27 -0.65
C ASN A 144 9.90 -11.28 -0.48
N GLU A 145 10.51 -10.11 -0.60
CA GLU A 145 11.94 -9.90 -0.36
C GLU A 145 12.24 -9.87 1.15
N ASP A 146 13.53 -9.95 1.51
CA ASP A 146 13.95 -9.84 2.92
C ASP A 146 13.79 -8.43 3.48
N TYR A 147 13.76 -7.42 2.60
CA TYR A 147 13.71 -5.99 2.91
C TYR A 147 12.61 -5.27 2.14
N GLY A 148 12.29 -4.05 2.57
CA GLY A 148 11.44 -3.18 1.77
C GLY A 148 12.16 -2.71 0.50
N ILE A 149 11.48 -2.67 -0.64
CA ILE A 149 12.02 -2.11 -1.89
C ILE A 149 12.30 -0.60 -1.75
N TYR A 150 13.17 -0.03 -2.57
CA TYR A 150 13.43 1.42 -2.54
C TYR A 150 12.15 2.23 -2.84
N PRO A 151 11.82 3.28 -2.06
CA PRO A 151 12.61 3.88 -0.97
C PRO A 151 12.28 3.38 0.44
N ALA A 152 11.48 2.32 0.58
CA ALA A 152 11.16 1.73 1.88
C ALA A 152 12.39 1.17 2.61
N ASN A 153 13.41 0.67 1.89
CA ASN A 153 14.71 0.29 2.48
C ASN A 153 15.49 1.46 3.13
N LEU A 154 15.12 2.72 2.86
CA LEU A 154 15.75 3.86 3.54
C LEU A 154 15.27 4.03 4.98
N ALA A 155 14.22 3.32 5.40
CA ALA A 155 13.68 3.42 6.74
C ALA A 155 14.71 2.98 7.81
N SER A 156 14.97 3.86 8.77
CA SER A 156 15.79 3.57 9.95
C SER A 156 15.13 4.14 11.21
N GLU A 157 15.65 3.81 12.38
CA GLU A 157 15.15 4.37 13.64
C GLU A 157 15.36 5.89 13.74
N ASP A 158 16.36 6.42 13.03
CA ASP A 158 16.80 7.82 13.12
C ASP A 158 16.14 8.75 12.08
N ASN A 159 15.20 8.24 11.28
CA ASN A 159 14.52 9.03 10.26
C ASN A 159 13.00 8.83 10.24
N GLY A 160 12.29 9.72 9.56
CA GLY A 160 10.83 9.68 9.43
C GLY A 160 10.34 8.87 8.23
N VAL A 161 11.19 8.05 7.61
CA VAL A 161 10.75 7.12 6.55
C VAL A 161 10.07 5.92 7.22
N ILE A 162 8.86 5.59 6.78
CA ILE A 162 8.03 4.54 7.34
C ILE A 162 7.83 3.48 6.27
N SER A 163 8.50 2.34 6.44
CA SER A 163 8.35 1.17 5.57
C SER A 163 7.16 0.33 6.03
N VAL A 164 6.15 0.15 5.15
CA VAL A 164 4.86 -0.46 5.51
C VAL A 164 4.66 -1.83 4.86
N GLY A 165 4.54 -2.85 5.69
CA GLY A 165 4.14 -4.20 5.31
C GLY A 165 2.63 -4.40 5.27
N ALA A 166 2.20 -5.50 4.66
CA ALA A 166 0.80 -5.86 4.51
C ALA A 166 0.42 -7.05 5.40
N VAL A 167 -0.70 -6.94 6.11
CA VAL A 167 -1.32 -8.05 6.85
C VAL A 167 -2.70 -8.36 6.32
N ASN A 168 -3.09 -9.62 6.33
CA ASN A 168 -4.41 -10.07 5.94
C ASN A 168 -5.44 -9.89 7.07
N ALA A 169 -6.72 -10.19 6.80
CA ALA A 169 -7.80 -9.99 7.77
C ALA A 169 -7.71 -10.92 9.01
N LEU A 170 -6.90 -11.97 8.95
CA LEU A 170 -6.62 -12.86 10.07
C LEU A 170 -5.47 -12.35 10.97
N GLY A 171 -4.78 -11.29 10.55
CA GLY A 171 -3.64 -10.71 11.26
C GLY A 171 -2.29 -11.35 10.90
N TRP A 172 -2.24 -12.19 9.87
CA TRP A 172 -0.99 -12.76 9.36
C TRP A 172 -0.37 -11.84 8.30
N PRO A 173 0.97 -11.81 8.16
CA PRO A 173 1.61 -11.20 6.99
C PRO A 173 1.02 -11.73 5.68
N CYS A 174 0.78 -10.84 4.72
CA CYS A 174 0.46 -11.26 3.36
C CYS A 174 1.68 -11.95 2.73
N SER A 175 1.47 -12.97 1.90
CA SER A 175 2.52 -13.82 1.31
C SER A 175 3.51 -13.05 0.44
N TYR A 176 3.06 -11.94 -0.14
CA TYR A 176 3.87 -11.07 -0.99
C TYR A 176 4.63 -10.00 -0.20
N SER A 177 4.26 -9.77 1.07
CA SER A 177 4.85 -8.71 1.88
C SER A 177 6.25 -9.12 2.33
N PRO A 178 7.23 -8.21 2.34
CA PRO A 178 8.55 -8.53 2.86
C PRO A 178 8.51 -9.04 4.31
N GLY A 179 9.38 -10.00 4.63
CA GLY A 179 9.33 -10.71 5.90
C GLY A 179 9.95 -9.99 7.09
N SER A 180 10.79 -8.96 6.86
CA SER A 180 11.58 -8.34 7.93
C SER A 180 11.96 -6.88 7.67
N LYS A 181 12.54 -6.23 8.69
CA LYS A 181 13.05 -4.83 8.66
C LYS A 181 12.04 -3.78 8.17
N LEU A 182 10.76 -4.02 8.42
CA LEU A 182 9.69 -3.07 8.17
C LEU A 182 9.47 -2.19 9.41
N SER A 183 8.97 -0.98 9.20
CA SER A 183 8.64 -0.09 10.32
C SER A 183 7.33 -0.49 10.98
N ILE A 184 6.31 -0.80 10.18
CA ILE A 184 4.97 -1.12 10.66
C ILE A 184 4.19 -1.93 9.62
N TRP A 185 3.03 -2.44 10.01
CA TRP A 185 2.12 -3.21 9.16
C TRP A 185 0.74 -2.57 9.12
N ALA A 186 0.02 -2.77 8.02
CA ALA A 186 -1.39 -2.39 7.92
C ALA A 186 -2.19 -3.40 7.08
N PRO A 187 -3.53 -3.43 7.24
CA PRO A 187 -4.40 -4.34 6.51
C PRO A 187 -4.22 -4.26 4.98
N SER A 188 -4.36 -5.41 4.31
CA SER A 188 -4.39 -5.54 2.85
C SER A 188 -5.14 -6.80 2.42
N THR A 189 -5.40 -6.91 1.12
CA THR A 189 -5.90 -8.14 0.48
C THR A 189 -4.79 -9.18 0.42
N ASP A 190 -5.11 -10.42 0.75
CA ASP A 190 -4.12 -11.50 0.73
C ASP A 190 -3.86 -12.07 -0.67
N ALA A 191 -2.77 -12.80 -0.83
CA ALA A 191 -2.52 -13.58 -2.05
C ALA A 191 -2.09 -15.01 -1.71
N GLU A 192 -2.39 -15.89 -2.64
CA GLU A 192 -1.91 -17.26 -2.57
C GLU A 192 -0.43 -17.34 -2.86
N ARG A 193 0.19 -18.41 -2.36
CA ARG A 193 1.57 -18.73 -2.63
C ARG A 193 1.72 -20.23 -2.81
N PHE A 194 2.36 -20.61 -3.90
CA PHE A 194 2.65 -22.00 -4.23
C PHE A 194 4.05 -22.11 -4.81
N ASP A 195 5.04 -22.10 -3.93
CA ASP A 195 6.44 -22.25 -4.31
C ASP A 195 7.18 -23.18 -3.34
N SER A 196 8.49 -23.33 -3.53
CA SER A 196 9.32 -24.19 -2.69
C SER A 196 9.48 -23.70 -1.25
N ALA A 197 9.18 -22.43 -0.97
CA ALA A 197 9.31 -21.82 0.34
C ALA A 197 8.00 -21.94 1.14
N GLU A 198 6.85 -21.82 0.48
CA GLU A 198 5.55 -21.86 1.13
C GLU A 198 4.43 -22.38 0.21
N THR A 199 3.55 -23.20 0.79
CA THR A 199 2.25 -23.56 0.23
C THR A 199 1.17 -22.93 1.10
N ARG A 200 0.49 -21.90 0.57
CA ARG A 200 -0.61 -21.19 1.22
C ARG A 200 -1.66 -20.82 0.18
N LEU A 201 -2.71 -21.60 0.13
CA LEU A 201 -3.74 -21.56 -0.91
C LEU A 201 -5.11 -21.23 -0.33
N ASP A 202 -5.98 -20.70 -1.20
CA ASP A 202 -7.40 -20.55 -0.95
C ASP A 202 -8.12 -21.89 -1.14
N ASP A 203 -8.40 -22.55 -0.02
CA ASP A 203 -9.14 -23.83 0.01
C ASP A 203 -10.62 -23.70 -0.38
N SER A 204 -11.15 -22.47 -0.47
CA SER A 204 -12.53 -22.24 -0.93
C SER A 204 -12.67 -22.33 -2.44
N VAL A 205 -11.56 -22.22 -3.18
CA VAL A 205 -11.55 -22.33 -4.64
C VAL A 205 -11.37 -23.80 -5.03
N PRO A 206 -12.35 -24.43 -5.71
CA PRO A 206 -12.20 -25.80 -6.20
C PRO A 206 -11.03 -25.87 -7.19
N ARG A 207 -10.06 -26.74 -6.92
CA ARG A 207 -8.86 -26.90 -7.75
C ARG A 207 -8.72 -28.33 -8.23
N ASP A 208 -8.48 -28.46 -9.52
CA ASP A 208 -8.15 -29.73 -10.15
C ASP A 208 -6.62 -29.82 -10.25
N TYR A 209 -5.97 -30.07 -9.12
CA TYR A 209 -4.52 -30.31 -9.11
C TYR A 209 -4.26 -31.79 -9.36
N ASP A 210 -3.78 -32.11 -10.56
CA ASP A 210 -3.29 -33.45 -10.92
C ASP A 210 -2.27 -34.02 -9.91
N PHE A 211 -1.59 -33.14 -9.16
CA PHE A 211 -0.52 -33.48 -8.20
C PHE A 211 -0.95 -33.36 -6.72
N GLY A 212 -2.20 -32.95 -6.43
CA GLY A 212 -2.70 -32.73 -5.07
C GLY A 212 -2.06 -31.54 -4.34
N ILE A 213 -2.62 -31.17 -3.18
CA ILE A 213 -2.05 -30.16 -2.26
C ILE A 213 -1.12 -30.88 -1.27
N PRO A 214 0.12 -30.41 -1.07
CA PRO A 214 1.01 -30.95 -0.03
C PRO A 214 0.36 -30.99 1.35
N SER A 215 0.60 -32.06 2.11
CA SER A 215 0.07 -32.21 3.48
C SER A 215 0.68 -31.19 4.46
N GLN A 216 1.87 -30.69 4.17
CA GLN A 216 2.49 -29.57 4.86
C GLN A 216 2.16 -28.29 4.08
N ASN A 217 1.16 -27.56 4.55
CA ASN A 217 0.76 -26.26 4.01
C ASN A 217 0.39 -25.32 5.17
N HIS A 218 0.24 -24.04 4.84
CA HIS A 218 -0.16 -22.98 5.76
C HIS A 218 -1.49 -22.35 5.33
N ASN A 219 -2.39 -23.14 4.73
CA ASN A 219 -3.67 -22.62 4.21
C ASN A 219 -4.54 -22.01 5.34
N ASP A 220 -4.34 -22.44 6.59
CA ASP A 220 -4.98 -21.86 7.78
C ASP A 220 -4.60 -20.39 8.03
N THR A 221 -3.50 -19.92 7.44
CA THR A 221 -3.05 -18.52 7.50
C THR A 221 -3.56 -17.67 6.34
N PHE A 222 -4.15 -18.27 5.31
CA PHE A 222 -4.71 -17.56 4.15
C PHE A 222 -6.03 -16.86 4.50
N SER A 223 -6.27 -15.68 3.93
CA SER A 223 -7.56 -15.00 4.02
C SER A 223 -8.10 -14.57 2.66
N GLY A 224 -9.30 -15.02 2.30
CA GLY A 224 -10.01 -14.55 1.11
C GLY A 224 -10.66 -13.17 1.27
N VAL A 225 -10.56 -12.54 2.45
CA VAL A 225 -11.13 -11.21 2.70
C VAL A 225 -10.28 -10.15 2.03
N SER A 226 -10.91 -9.37 1.17
CA SER A 226 -10.24 -8.31 0.40
C SER A 226 -10.54 -6.92 0.94
N ILE A 227 -9.58 -6.02 0.80
CA ILE A 227 -9.79 -4.58 0.95
C ILE A 227 -10.44 -4.03 -0.31
N ILE A 228 -11.39 -3.13 -0.08
CA ILE A 228 -12.07 -2.37 -1.12
C ILE A 228 -11.63 -0.90 -1.08
N SER A 229 -11.57 -0.29 -2.25
CA SER A 229 -11.44 1.15 -2.38
C SER A 229 -12.42 1.68 -3.43
N THR A 230 -12.59 3.00 -3.48
CA THR A 230 -13.32 3.67 -4.57
C THR A 230 -12.35 3.92 -5.73
N ASP A 231 -12.75 3.56 -6.94
CA ASP A 231 -12.07 3.94 -8.19
C ASP A 231 -12.93 4.92 -9.01
N VAL A 232 -12.45 5.33 -10.19
CA VAL A 232 -13.19 6.13 -11.17
C VAL A 232 -14.53 5.46 -11.48
N PRO A 233 -15.67 6.12 -11.23
CA PRO A 233 -16.98 5.57 -11.57
C PRO A 233 -17.09 5.28 -13.08
N GLY A 234 -17.53 4.07 -13.44
CA GLY A 234 -17.85 3.70 -14.83
C GLY A 234 -17.28 2.35 -15.27
N ALA A 235 -17.40 2.05 -16.56
CA ALA A 235 -17.15 0.72 -17.13
C ALA A 235 -15.72 0.17 -16.95
N GLY A 236 -14.74 1.03 -16.71
CA GLY A 236 -13.35 0.64 -16.46
C GLY A 236 -13.03 0.31 -14.99
N GLY A 237 -13.92 0.63 -14.05
CA GLY A 237 -13.72 0.43 -12.60
C GLY A 237 -14.54 -0.73 -12.00
N TYR A 238 -15.25 -1.51 -12.83
CA TYR A 238 -16.04 -2.64 -12.36
C TYR A 238 -15.13 -3.70 -11.70
N SER A 239 -15.36 -3.96 -10.41
CA SER A 239 -15.00 -5.26 -9.84
C SER A 239 -15.73 -6.37 -10.62
N ALA A 240 -15.04 -7.47 -10.92
CA ALA A 240 -15.65 -8.58 -11.62
C ALA A 240 -16.87 -9.09 -10.84
N SER A 241 -18.05 -9.01 -11.47
CA SER A 241 -19.27 -9.60 -10.96
C SER A 241 -19.40 -11.01 -11.53
N PRO A 242 -19.80 -12.03 -10.73
CA PRO A 242 -20.08 -13.36 -11.25
C PRO A 242 -21.36 -13.40 -12.12
N LEU A 243 -22.06 -12.28 -12.26
CA LEU A 243 -23.32 -12.17 -12.97
C LEU A 243 -23.15 -11.45 -14.32
N ASP A 244 -23.63 -12.08 -15.41
CA ASP A 244 -23.55 -11.55 -16.78
C ASP A 244 -24.70 -10.57 -17.04
N HIS A 245 -24.39 -9.27 -17.08
CA HIS A 245 -25.38 -8.19 -17.21
C HIS A 245 -24.91 -7.11 -18.19
N ALA A 246 -25.83 -6.62 -19.04
CA ALA A 246 -25.57 -5.49 -19.92
C ALA A 246 -25.35 -4.21 -19.09
N ALA A 247 -24.28 -3.47 -19.40
CA ALA A 247 -23.98 -2.21 -18.71
C ALA A 247 -25.13 -1.20 -18.91
N PRO A 248 -25.64 -0.57 -17.84
CA PRO A 248 -26.68 0.46 -17.93
C PRO A 248 -26.18 1.70 -18.69
N GLU A 249 -27.10 2.39 -19.40
CA GLU A 249 -26.81 3.67 -20.08
C GLU A 249 -26.56 4.81 -19.09
N ASP A 250 -27.27 4.81 -17.94
CA ASP A 250 -27.15 5.81 -16.87
C ASP A 250 -27.24 5.14 -15.47
N GLY A 251 -26.39 5.60 -14.55
CA GLY A 251 -26.24 5.03 -13.20
C GLY A 251 -25.58 3.66 -13.20
N MET A 252 -25.11 3.18 -12.03
CA MET A 252 -24.44 1.88 -11.96
C MET A 252 -25.44 0.71 -11.81
N SER A 253 -25.06 -0.48 -12.29
CA SER A 253 -25.90 -1.69 -12.28
C SER A 253 -26.12 -2.25 -10.87
N GLU A 254 -25.07 -2.30 -10.07
CA GLU A 254 -25.09 -2.93 -8.75
C GLU A 254 -24.20 -2.20 -7.73
N PHE A 255 -24.47 -2.40 -6.44
CA PHE A 255 -23.76 -1.73 -5.35
C PHE A 255 -22.23 -1.97 -5.37
N GLY A 256 -21.79 -3.18 -5.73
CA GLY A 256 -20.36 -3.54 -5.77
C GLY A 256 -19.56 -2.75 -6.81
N SER A 257 -20.22 -2.17 -7.81
CA SER A 257 -19.57 -1.43 -8.88
C SER A 257 -19.00 -0.07 -8.47
N TYR A 258 -19.34 0.41 -7.27
CA TYR A 258 -18.72 1.61 -6.68
C TYR A 258 -17.34 1.34 -6.10
N PHE A 259 -16.92 0.08 -6.08
CA PHE A 259 -15.70 -0.36 -5.44
C PHE A 259 -14.82 -1.13 -6.40
N CYS A 260 -13.51 -0.98 -6.20
CA CYS A 260 -12.50 -1.88 -6.72
C CYS A 260 -11.93 -2.71 -5.56
N VAL A 261 -11.64 -3.97 -5.83
CA VAL A 261 -10.75 -4.76 -4.97
C VAL A 261 -9.34 -4.20 -5.13
N PHE A 262 -8.70 -3.87 -4.02
CA PHE A 262 -7.36 -3.29 -4.01
C PHE A 262 -6.50 -3.98 -2.95
N GLY A 263 -5.22 -4.19 -3.27
CA GLY A 263 -4.31 -4.97 -2.44
C GLY A 263 -2.85 -4.60 -2.66
N GLY A 264 -1.96 -5.33 -1.98
CA GLY A 264 -0.54 -5.03 -1.95
C GLY A 264 -0.13 -4.12 -0.79
N THR A 265 1.17 -4.02 -0.54
CA THR A 265 1.74 -3.08 0.45
C THR A 265 1.40 -1.62 0.16
N SER A 266 0.98 -1.31 -1.07
CA SER A 266 0.42 -0.01 -1.45
C SER A 266 -0.89 0.32 -0.72
N ALA A 267 -1.79 -0.66 -0.53
CA ALA A 267 -3.03 -0.47 0.23
C ALA A 267 -2.73 -0.24 1.72
N ALA A 268 -1.84 -1.06 2.28
CA ALA A 268 -1.36 -0.91 3.65
C ALA A 268 -0.72 0.47 3.87
N CYS A 269 0.13 0.93 2.95
CA CYS A 269 0.76 2.25 2.96
C CYS A 269 -0.29 3.39 2.99
N ALA A 270 -1.35 3.30 2.17
CA ALA A 270 -2.44 4.27 2.16
C ALA A 270 -3.18 4.35 3.51
N ILE A 271 -3.44 3.19 4.14
CA ILE A 271 -4.09 3.13 5.45
C ILE A 271 -3.22 3.78 6.53
N ILE A 272 -1.90 3.54 6.52
CA ILE A 272 -0.97 4.20 7.46
C ILE A 272 -0.97 5.72 7.27
N ALA A 273 -0.96 6.19 6.02
CA ALA A 273 -0.98 7.61 5.73
C ALA A 273 -2.26 8.28 6.25
N GLY A 274 -3.42 7.66 6.01
CA GLY A 274 -4.69 8.13 6.56
C GLY A 274 -4.72 8.07 8.10
N PHE A 275 -4.09 7.08 8.72
CA PHE A 275 -3.99 7.00 10.18
C PHE A 275 -3.17 8.15 10.78
N LEU A 276 -2.06 8.52 10.15
CA LEU A 276 -1.25 9.67 10.53
C LEU A 276 -2.01 10.99 10.35
N ALA A 277 -2.70 11.14 9.21
CA ALA A 277 -3.55 12.31 8.94
C ALA A 277 -4.66 12.44 9.99
N LEU A 278 -5.37 11.35 10.30
CA LEU A 278 -6.39 11.34 11.35
C LEU A 278 -5.81 11.69 12.72
N GLY A 279 -4.62 11.17 13.05
CA GLY A 279 -3.91 11.50 14.28
C GLY A 279 -3.65 13.00 14.44
N ARG A 280 -3.28 13.68 13.34
CA ARG A 280 -3.10 15.14 13.28
C ARG A 280 -4.45 15.87 13.39
N GLY A 281 -5.44 15.46 12.61
CA GLY A 281 -6.78 16.05 12.63
C GLY A 281 -7.47 15.97 14.00
N LEU A 282 -7.19 14.91 14.77
CA LEU A 282 -7.66 14.72 16.14
C LEU A 282 -6.78 15.41 17.21
N ASN A 283 -5.71 16.11 16.83
CA ASN A 283 -4.71 16.70 17.73
C ASN A 283 -4.04 15.67 18.67
N GLN A 284 -4.00 14.40 18.29
CA GLN A 284 -3.29 13.34 19.03
C GLN A 284 -1.81 13.27 18.63
N LEU A 285 -1.52 13.59 17.37
CA LEU A 285 -0.18 13.89 16.87
C LEU A 285 -0.04 15.43 16.79
N PRO A 286 0.81 16.06 17.61
CA PRO A 286 0.97 17.52 17.59
C PRO A 286 1.32 18.06 16.19
N ALA A 287 0.72 19.19 15.80
CA ALA A 287 0.92 19.78 14.47
C ALA A 287 2.41 20.05 14.13
N GLY A 288 3.22 20.41 15.13
CA GLY A 288 4.66 20.63 14.98
C GLY A 288 5.53 19.37 15.08
N SER A 289 4.94 18.17 15.14
CA SER A 289 5.70 16.93 15.16
C SER A 289 6.41 16.73 13.84
N ASP A 290 7.73 16.56 13.92
CA ASP A 290 8.57 16.19 12.79
C ASP A 290 8.33 14.72 12.37
N GLY A 291 9.02 14.26 11.33
CA GLY A 291 8.76 12.92 10.81
C GLY A 291 9.19 11.79 11.75
N VAL A 292 10.23 12.00 12.55
CA VAL A 292 10.69 11.01 13.54
C VAL A 292 9.67 10.92 14.69
N ALA A 293 9.18 12.06 15.17
CA ALA A 293 8.14 12.12 16.19
C ALA A 293 6.82 11.49 15.69
N ALA A 294 6.44 11.74 14.43
CA ALA A 294 5.27 11.12 13.82
C ALA A 294 5.41 9.59 13.71
N LYS A 295 6.59 9.10 13.31
CA LYS A 295 6.90 7.66 13.28
C LYS A 295 6.86 7.05 14.68
N ALA A 296 7.48 7.68 15.68
CA ALA A 296 7.46 7.21 17.06
C ALA A 296 6.03 7.16 17.63
N TRP A 297 5.22 8.19 17.35
CA TRP A 297 3.81 8.22 17.72
C TRP A 297 3.05 7.05 17.09
N LEU A 298 3.25 6.79 15.80
CA LEU A 298 2.61 5.69 15.09
C LEU A 298 2.95 4.33 15.73
N LEU A 299 4.23 4.10 16.03
CA LEU A 299 4.70 2.86 16.67
C LEU A 299 4.13 2.69 18.08
N ALA A 300 3.98 3.78 18.84
CA ALA A 300 3.37 3.75 20.17
C ALA A 300 1.88 3.38 20.15
N HIS A 301 1.20 3.55 19.02
CA HIS A 301 -0.21 3.18 18.81
C HIS A 301 -0.38 1.82 18.13
N ALA A 302 0.73 1.10 17.88
CA ALA A 302 0.69 -0.20 17.24
C ALA A 302 0.47 -1.33 18.24
N LYS A 303 -0.28 -2.35 17.84
CA LYS A 303 -0.49 -3.58 18.59
C LYS A 303 -0.24 -4.79 17.71
N CYS A 304 0.16 -5.88 18.35
CA CYS A 304 0.28 -7.17 17.69
C CYS A 304 -1.12 -7.78 17.48
N PRO A 305 -1.55 -8.03 16.22
CA PRO A 305 -2.87 -8.58 15.95
C PRO A 305 -2.97 -10.08 16.25
N HIS A 306 -1.84 -10.80 16.19
CA HIS A 306 -1.81 -12.25 16.32
C HIS A 306 -0.57 -12.73 17.09
N ALA A 307 -0.77 -13.48 18.17
CA ALA A 307 0.32 -13.88 19.09
C ALA A 307 1.44 -14.71 18.42
N ALA A 308 1.14 -15.44 17.34
CA ALA A 308 2.13 -16.20 16.58
C ALA A 308 3.04 -15.31 15.70
N CYS A 309 2.71 -14.02 15.53
CA CYS A 309 3.48 -13.06 14.73
C CYS A 309 3.85 -11.82 15.55
N PRO A 310 4.68 -11.94 16.60
CA PRO A 310 4.99 -10.83 17.51
C PRO A 310 5.72 -9.65 16.86
N SER A 311 6.32 -9.85 15.69
CA SER A 311 6.97 -8.80 14.88
C SER A 311 5.98 -7.98 14.05
N VAL A 312 4.72 -8.42 13.94
CA VAL A 312 3.68 -7.73 13.20
C VAL A 312 2.98 -6.74 14.12
N MET A 313 3.13 -5.46 13.81
CA MET A 313 2.57 -4.37 14.59
C MET A 313 1.66 -3.53 13.70
N VAL A 314 0.37 -3.46 14.06
CA VAL A 314 -0.67 -2.74 13.29
C VAL A 314 -1.20 -1.58 14.13
N PRO A 315 -1.30 -0.36 13.60
CA PRO A 315 -1.78 0.79 14.36
C PRO A 315 -3.27 0.67 14.68
N GLN A 316 -3.65 1.15 15.86
CA GLN A 316 -5.02 1.14 16.33
C GLN A 316 -5.37 2.39 17.13
N PHE A 317 -6.50 3.02 16.82
CA PHE A 317 -7.08 4.07 17.66
C PHE A 317 -7.86 3.46 18.82
N GLY A 318 -7.54 3.89 20.06
CA GLY A 318 -8.30 3.57 21.27
C GLY A 318 -8.01 2.20 21.91
N THR A 319 -8.85 1.86 22.90
CA THR A 319 -8.73 0.62 23.69
C THR A 319 -9.43 -0.58 23.07
N SER A 320 -10.06 -0.43 21.89
CA SER A 320 -10.58 -1.60 21.19
C SER A 320 -9.44 -2.57 20.91
N THR A 321 -9.72 -3.86 20.94
CA THR A 321 -8.79 -4.91 20.49
C THR A 321 -9.02 -5.12 19.01
N PHE A 322 -7.95 -5.25 18.22
CA PHE A 322 -8.06 -5.78 16.86
C PHE A 322 -8.80 -7.12 16.98
N ARG A 323 -9.97 -7.21 16.34
CA ARG A 323 -10.74 -8.45 16.29
C ARG A 323 -10.58 -8.97 14.87
N PRO A 324 -9.85 -10.09 14.67
CA PRO A 324 -9.83 -10.76 13.38
C PRO A 324 -11.27 -10.99 12.93
N VAL A 325 -11.54 -10.79 11.64
CA VAL A 325 -12.84 -11.13 11.08
C VAL A 325 -12.91 -12.65 11.04
N THR A 326 -13.65 -13.25 11.98
CA THR A 326 -13.97 -14.68 11.91
C THR A 326 -15.05 -14.84 10.84
N GLY A 327 -14.69 -15.47 9.72
CA GLY A 327 -15.66 -15.94 8.72
C GLY A 327 -16.55 -17.05 9.25
#